data_AF-A0A831USK5-F1
#
_entry.id   AF-A0A831USK5-F1
#
_cell.length_a   1.000
_cell.length_b   1.000
_cell.length_c   1.000
_cell.angle_alpha   90.00
_cell.angle_beta   90.00
_cell.angle_gamma   90.00
#
_symmetry.space_group_name_H-M   'P 1'
#
loop_
_entity.id
_entity.type
_entity.pdbx_description
1 polymer ?
#
loop_
_entity_poly.entity_id
_entity_poly.type
_entity_poly.pdbx_seq_one_letter_code
_entity_poly.pdbx_strand_id
1 'polypeptide(L)'
;MARGSSPSVTWWAALLALASVAAVGEPPPILIDNGILTVSYDVDLDAFTIAHGGRVFAEGERFGAGSGIEVKVIEIDDAMGRGKAIEERDAMGISVWLALYDTLPFVCVRTALTNNWDTPFEINELEPVAVRVDLGAEPEMLRVLGCDGLTPATEERTSYTFLAVAHPETRAGVVCGWLTQER
;
A
#
# COMPACT_ATOMS: atom_id res chain seq x y z
N MET A 1 46.03 -71.03 -15.66
CA MET A 1 45.94 -70.31 -14.37
C MET A 1 47.16 -69.41 -14.23
N ALA A 2 47.08 -68.18 -14.75
CA ALA A 2 48.05 -67.09 -14.53
C ALA A 2 47.44 -65.78 -15.05
N ARG A 3 47.74 -64.69 -14.34
CA ARG A 3 47.16 -63.34 -14.44
C ARG A 3 47.62 -62.60 -15.71
N GLY A 4 46.77 -61.70 -16.21
CA GLY A 4 47.13 -60.66 -17.17
C GLY A 4 46.29 -59.41 -16.94
N SER A 5 46.92 -58.39 -16.37
CA SER A 5 46.37 -57.09 -16.00
C SER A 5 46.08 -56.19 -17.20
N SER A 6 45.03 -55.38 -17.12
CA SER A 6 44.96 -54.09 -17.82
C SER A 6 44.46 -53.03 -16.82
N PRO A 7 45.19 -51.95 -16.55
CA PRO A 7 44.65 -50.86 -15.74
C PRO A 7 43.80 -49.96 -16.65
N SER A 8 42.49 -49.93 -16.42
CA SER A 8 41.66 -48.86 -16.98
C SER A 8 41.82 -47.61 -16.11
N VAL A 9 42.41 -46.56 -16.67
CA VAL A 9 42.43 -45.23 -16.06
C VAL A 9 41.07 -44.59 -16.33
N THR A 10 40.25 -44.46 -15.30
CA THR A 10 38.98 -43.74 -15.38
C THR A 10 39.20 -42.30 -14.93
N TRP A 11 39.12 -41.36 -15.86
CA TRP A 11 39.10 -39.94 -15.55
C TRP A 11 37.70 -39.55 -15.10
N TRP A 12 37.56 -39.11 -13.85
CA TRP A 12 36.33 -38.47 -13.38
C TRP A 12 36.42 -36.98 -13.70
N ALA A 13 35.64 -36.50 -14.65
CA ALA A 13 35.40 -35.07 -14.81
C ALA A 13 34.33 -34.66 -13.78
N ALA A 14 34.71 -33.88 -12.77
CA ALA A 14 33.75 -33.19 -11.92
C ALA A 14 33.24 -31.98 -12.69
N LEU A 15 32.01 -32.07 -13.22
CA LEU A 15 31.29 -30.88 -13.67
C LEU A 15 30.80 -30.15 -12.41
N LEU A 16 31.52 -29.09 -12.00
CA LEU A 16 30.98 -28.13 -11.05
C LEU A 16 29.86 -27.36 -11.76
N ALA A 17 28.62 -27.81 -11.57
CA ALA A 17 27.46 -26.96 -11.80
C ALA A 17 27.52 -25.85 -10.74
N LEU A 18 28.02 -24.68 -11.12
CA LEU A 18 27.74 -23.44 -10.42
C LEU A 18 26.23 -23.23 -10.51
N ALA A 19 25.50 -23.74 -9.52
CA ALA A 19 24.16 -23.25 -9.23
C ALA A 19 24.34 -21.78 -8.85
N SER A 20 24.06 -20.89 -9.79
CA SER A 20 23.84 -19.48 -9.49
C SER A 20 22.74 -19.45 -8.44
N VAL A 21 23.10 -19.14 -7.20
CA VAL A 21 22.14 -18.73 -6.19
C VAL A 21 21.46 -17.52 -6.81
N ALA A 22 20.23 -17.69 -7.30
CA ALA A 22 19.39 -16.55 -7.57
C ALA A 22 19.39 -15.75 -6.28
N ALA A 23 19.72 -14.46 -6.35
CA ALA A 23 19.41 -13.56 -5.26
C ALA A 23 17.97 -13.86 -4.87
N VAL A 24 17.74 -14.15 -3.60
CA VAL A 24 16.38 -14.22 -3.08
C VAL A 24 15.84 -12.82 -3.35
N GLY A 25 15.07 -12.68 -4.44
CA GLY A 25 14.44 -11.42 -4.78
C GLY A 25 13.59 -11.04 -3.58
N GLU A 26 13.54 -9.74 -3.29
CA GLU A 26 12.58 -9.22 -2.31
C GLU A 26 11.20 -9.80 -2.64
N PRO A 27 10.46 -10.29 -1.63
CA PRO A 27 9.14 -10.83 -1.85
C PRO A 27 8.32 -9.80 -2.63
N PRO A 28 7.58 -10.21 -3.67
CA PRO A 28 6.83 -9.26 -4.47
C PRO A 28 5.83 -8.51 -3.58
N PRO A 29 5.57 -7.23 -3.85
CA PRO A 29 4.64 -6.46 -3.05
C PRO A 29 3.25 -7.10 -3.07
N ILE A 30 2.53 -6.93 -1.96
CA ILE A 30 1.13 -7.34 -1.85
C ILE A 30 0.30 -6.47 -2.79
N LEU A 31 -0.55 -7.10 -3.60
CA LEU A 31 -1.35 -6.42 -4.61
C LEU A 31 -2.84 -6.69 -4.42
N ILE A 32 -3.66 -5.64 -4.42
CA ILE A 32 -5.11 -5.72 -4.60
C ILE A 32 -5.54 -4.86 -5.80
N ASP A 33 -6.58 -5.31 -6.51
CA ASP A 33 -7.07 -4.68 -7.73
C ASP A 33 -8.59 -4.89 -7.84
N ASN A 34 -9.32 -3.86 -8.27
CA ASN A 34 -10.78 -3.93 -8.53
C ASN A 34 -11.16 -3.62 -9.99
N GLY A 35 -10.21 -3.65 -10.92
CA GLY A 35 -10.39 -3.29 -12.32
C GLY A 35 -10.45 -1.78 -12.60
N ILE A 36 -10.50 -0.94 -11.56
CA ILE A 36 -10.46 0.53 -11.66
C ILE A 36 -9.15 1.07 -11.10
N LEU A 37 -8.80 0.62 -9.90
CA LEU A 37 -7.62 0.98 -9.15
C LEU A 37 -6.83 -0.26 -8.79
N THR A 38 -5.52 -0.06 -8.65
CA THR A 38 -4.60 -1.07 -8.12
C THR A 38 -3.90 -0.45 -6.91
N VAL A 39 -3.83 -1.19 -5.80
CA VAL A 39 -3.03 -0.84 -4.63
C VAL A 39 -1.91 -1.87 -4.50
N SER A 40 -0.68 -1.39 -4.44
CA SER A 40 0.51 -2.19 -4.18
C SER A 40 1.08 -1.79 -2.83
N TYR A 41 1.40 -2.76 -1.99
CA TYR A 41 1.96 -2.56 -0.67
C TYR A 41 3.26 -3.34 -0.51
N ASP A 42 4.31 -2.64 -0.15
CA ASP A 42 5.63 -3.19 0.12
C ASP A 42 5.85 -3.25 1.63
N VAL A 43 5.96 -4.46 2.16
CA VAL A 43 6.11 -4.72 3.60
C VAL A 43 7.50 -4.36 4.09
N ASP A 44 8.52 -4.41 3.24
CA ASP A 44 9.90 -4.11 3.64
C ASP A 44 10.16 -2.59 3.60
N LEU A 45 9.53 -1.88 2.66
CA LEU A 45 9.59 -0.43 2.56
C LEU A 45 8.56 0.30 3.43
N ASP A 46 7.64 -0.43 4.07
CA ASP A 46 6.54 0.14 4.85
C ASP A 46 5.78 1.21 4.03
N ALA A 47 5.49 0.91 2.76
CA ALA A 47 4.96 1.88 1.80
C ALA A 47 3.92 1.28 0.85
N PHE A 48 3.00 2.11 0.39
CA PHE A 48 2.02 1.72 -0.61
C PHE A 48 1.94 2.71 -1.76
N THR A 49 1.49 2.21 -2.90
CA THR A 49 1.18 3.01 -4.08
C THR A 49 -0.22 2.73 -4.58
N ILE A 50 -0.84 3.73 -5.19
CA ILE A 50 -2.15 3.65 -5.82
C ILE A 50 -1.97 3.99 -7.30
N ALA A 51 -2.46 3.10 -8.15
CA ALA A 51 -2.40 3.24 -9.60
C ALA A 51 -3.80 3.24 -10.23
N HIS A 52 -3.93 3.97 -11.33
CA HIS A 52 -5.09 3.96 -12.22
C HIS A 52 -4.63 3.81 -13.66
N GLY A 53 -5.21 2.86 -14.41
CA GLY A 53 -4.81 2.61 -15.81
C GLY A 53 -3.33 2.29 -15.99
N GLY A 54 -2.69 1.69 -14.98
CA GLY A 54 -1.26 1.35 -14.99
C GLY A 54 -0.31 2.50 -14.62
N ARG A 55 -0.81 3.70 -14.34
CA ARG A 55 0.00 4.82 -13.83
C ARG A 55 -0.18 4.95 -12.32
N VAL A 56 0.92 4.88 -11.58
CA VAL A 56 0.96 5.29 -10.16
C VAL A 56 0.74 6.81 -10.11
N PHE A 57 -0.24 7.24 -9.31
CA PHE A 57 -0.55 8.66 -9.13
C PHE A 57 -0.54 9.06 -7.66
N ALA A 58 -0.46 8.11 -6.73
CA ALA A 58 -0.37 8.39 -5.31
C ALA A 58 0.50 7.37 -4.60
N GLU A 59 1.21 7.84 -3.58
CA GLU A 59 2.07 7.04 -2.71
C GLU A 59 1.83 7.45 -1.25
N GLY A 60 1.95 6.51 -0.33
CA GLY A 60 1.87 6.77 1.10
C GLY A 60 2.73 5.81 1.89
N GLU A 61 2.89 6.12 3.16
CA GLU A 61 3.71 5.37 4.11
C GLU A 61 2.80 4.60 5.08
N ARG A 62 3.36 3.60 5.75
CA ARG A 62 2.65 2.71 6.67
C ARG A 62 1.90 3.45 7.77
N PHE A 63 0.80 2.85 8.21
CA PHE A 63 -0.17 3.45 9.11
C PHE A 63 0.12 3.28 10.61
N GLY A 64 1.40 3.16 11.00
CA GLY A 64 1.79 3.17 12.41
C GLY A 64 3.22 2.73 12.67
N ALA A 65 3.84 3.27 13.72
CA ALA A 65 5.23 2.98 14.12
C ALA A 65 5.40 1.71 14.99
N GLY A 66 4.37 0.85 15.06
CA GLY A 66 4.35 -0.33 15.93
C GLY A 66 5.35 -1.43 15.55
N SER A 67 5.66 -2.31 16.49
CA SER A 67 6.40 -3.55 16.20
C SER A 67 5.44 -4.74 16.14
N GLY A 68 5.78 -5.77 15.36
CA GLY A 68 4.93 -6.97 15.24
C GLY A 68 3.65 -6.72 14.44
N ILE A 69 3.73 -5.90 13.38
CA ILE A 69 2.61 -5.68 12.47
C ILE A 69 2.42 -6.92 11.60
N GLU A 70 1.20 -7.47 11.63
CA GLU A 70 0.75 -8.47 10.67
C GLU A 70 0.11 -7.74 9.49
N VAL A 71 0.60 -8.02 8.28
CA VAL A 71 0.01 -7.52 7.03
C VAL A 71 -0.57 -8.68 6.24
N LYS A 72 -1.83 -8.59 5.85
CA LYS A 72 -2.49 -9.62 5.02
C LYS A 72 -3.56 -9.05 4.11
N VAL A 73 -3.86 -9.79 3.05
CA VAL A 73 -5.04 -9.52 2.22
C VAL A 73 -6.23 -10.26 2.80
N ILE A 74 -7.34 -9.55 2.99
CA ILE A 74 -8.63 -10.10 3.40
C ILE A 74 -9.71 -9.78 2.37
N GLU A 75 -10.70 -10.66 2.27
CA GLU A 75 -11.97 -10.34 1.59
C GLU A 75 -12.86 -9.58 2.57
N ILE A 76 -13.56 -8.56 2.08
CA ILE A 76 -14.52 -7.75 2.85
C ILE A 76 -15.89 -7.78 2.18
N ASP A 77 -16.95 -7.78 2.98
CA ASP A 77 -18.34 -7.71 2.55
C ASP A 77 -19.15 -6.98 3.64
N ASP A 78 -19.35 -5.67 3.46
CA ASP A 78 -20.04 -4.82 4.43
C ASP A 78 -21.02 -3.85 3.74
N ALA A 79 -21.48 -2.82 4.46
CA ALA A 79 -22.44 -1.85 3.95
C ALA A 79 -21.95 -1.09 2.69
N MET A 80 -20.65 -1.03 2.45
CA MET A 80 -20.05 -0.45 1.23
C MET A 80 -19.97 -1.45 0.08
N GLY A 81 -20.26 -2.72 0.33
CA GLY A 81 -20.27 -3.81 -0.64
C GLY A 81 -19.13 -4.81 -0.42
N ARG A 82 -18.85 -5.58 -1.47
CA ARG A 82 -17.77 -6.57 -1.50
C ARG A 82 -16.47 -5.97 -2.03
N GLY A 83 -15.34 -6.51 -1.58
CA GLY A 83 -14.04 -6.11 -2.06
C GLY A 83 -12.90 -6.85 -1.37
N LYS A 84 -11.69 -6.30 -1.52
CA LYS A 84 -10.48 -6.77 -0.86
C LYS A 84 -9.84 -5.64 -0.08
N ALA A 85 -9.19 -5.97 1.02
CA ALA A 85 -8.40 -5.04 1.77
C ALA A 85 -7.03 -5.61 2.12
N ILE A 86 -6.03 -4.74 2.12
CA ILE A 86 -4.78 -4.98 2.83
C ILE A 86 -5.02 -4.52 4.28
N GLU A 87 -5.06 -5.47 5.21
CA GLU A 87 -5.19 -5.23 6.64
C GLU A 87 -3.80 -5.23 7.28
N GLU A 88 -3.45 -4.12 7.91
CA GLU A 88 -2.38 -4.03 8.90
C GLU A 88 -2.98 -4.14 10.29
N ARG A 89 -2.41 -5.00 11.13
CA ARG A 89 -2.80 -5.10 12.53
C ARG A 89 -1.56 -5.11 13.41
N ASP A 90 -1.49 -4.20 14.37
CA ASP A 90 -0.48 -4.24 15.41
C ASP A 90 -0.92 -5.09 16.60
N ALA A 91 0.05 -5.50 17.42
CA ALA A 91 -0.22 -6.26 18.64
C ALA A 91 -1.01 -5.47 19.70
N MET A 92 -1.06 -4.16 19.56
CA MET A 92 -1.60 -3.23 20.54
C MET A 92 -3.09 -2.90 20.31
N GLY A 93 -3.65 -3.36 19.19
CA GLY A 93 -5.08 -3.24 18.87
C GLY A 93 -5.42 -2.14 17.88
N ILE A 94 -4.43 -1.54 17.21
CA ILE A 94 -4.65 -0.68 16.06
C ILE A 94 -4.75 -1.56 14.82
N SER A 95 -5.78 -1.33 14.01
CA SER A 95 -5.93 -1.98 12.71
C SER A 95 -6.24 -0.94 11.65
N VAL A 96 -5.58 -1.05 10.50
CA VAL A 96 -5.77 -0.15 9.35
C VAL A 96 -5.99 -0.98 8.11
N TRP A 97 -6.95 -0.54 7.28
CA TRP A 97 -7.28 -1.20 6.03
C TRP A 97 -7.11 -0.24 4.87
N LEU A 98 -6.39 -0.69 3.83
CA LEU A 98 -6.50 -0.15 2.48
C LEU A 98 -7.45 -1.03 1.68
N ALA A 99 -8.68 -0.57 1.50
CA ALA A 99 -9.75 -1.34 0.87
C ALA A 99 -10.06 -0.87 -0.56
N LEU A 100 -10.24 -1.83 -1.46
CA LEU A 100 -10.83 -1.65 -2.77
C LEU A 100 -12.14 -2.44 -2.85
N TYR A 101 -13.26 -1.73 -2.96
CA TYR A 101 -14.57 -2.34 -3.21
C TYR A 101 -14.77 -2.54 -4.71
N ASP A 102 -15.45 -3.62 -5.09
CA ASP A 102 -15.64 -4.04 -6.50
C ASP A 102 -16.23 -2.94 -7.39
N THR A 103 -17.08 -2.07 -6.83
CA THR A 103 -17.86 -1.08 -7.58
C THR A 103 -17.47 0.37 -7.31
N LEU A 104 -16.50 0.63 -6.42
CA LEU A 104 -16.15 1.98 -6.01
C LEU A 104 -14.81 2.41 -6.62
N PRO A 105 -14.73 3.63 -7.22
CA PRO A 105 -13.49 4.18 -7.74
C PRO A 105 -12.67 4.86 -6.61
N PHE A 106 -12.60 4.23 -5.44
CA PHE A 106 -11.95 4.79 -4.26
C PHE A 106 -11.07 3.73 -3.59
N VAL A 107 -9.90 4.17 -3.11
CA VAL A 107 -9.19 3.48 -2.02
C VAL A 107 -9.83 3.95 -0.73
N CYS A 108 -10.49 3.05 -0.02
CA CYS A 108 -11.11 3.36 1.26
C CYS A 108 -10.14 3.04 2.38
N VAL A 109 -9.78 4.05 3.17
CA VAL A 109 -8.98 3.88 4.39
C VAL A 109 -9.92 3.73 5.58
N ARG A 110 -9.73 2.67 6.36
CA ARG A 110 -10.42 2.47 7.64
C ARG A 110 -9.36 2.33 8.73
N THR A 111 -9.61 2.92 9.89
CA THR A 111 -8.81 2.71 11.10
C THR A 111 -9.74 2.27 12.21
N ALA A 112 -9.37 1.22 12.94
CA ALA A 112 -10.06 0.76 14.14
C ALA A 112 -9.06 0.68 15.29
N LEU A 113 -9.53 1.04 16.48
CA LEU A 113 -8.71 1.16 17.67
C LEU A 113 -9.36 0.31 18.76
N THR A 114 -8.63 -0.67 19.26
CA THR A 114 -9.05 -1.51 20.39
C THR A 114 -8.03 -1.32 21.52
N ASN A 115 -8.49 -1.02 22.74
CA ASN A 115 -7.61 -0.97 23.89
C ASN A 115 -7.25 -2.39 24.34
N ASN A 116 -6.09 -2.90 23.90
CA ASN A 116 -5.58 -4.19 24.36
C ASN A 116 -4.57 -4.05 25.52
N TRP A 117 -4.38 -2.85 26.07
CA TRP A 117 -3.49 -2.60 27.19
C TRP A 117 -4.18 -2.82 28.54
N ASP A 118 -3.39 -3.12 29.57
CA ASP A 118 -3.87 -3.24 30.96
C ASP A 118 -4.23 -1.88 31.59
N THR A 119 -3.94 -0.78 30.90
CA THR A 119 -4.20 0.58 31.36
C THR A 119 -4.97 1.38 30.29
N PRO A 120 -5.76 2.38 30.69
CA PRO A 120 -6.30 3.34 29.74
C PRO A 120 -5.19 3.98 28.90
N PHE A 121 -5.45 4.20 27.62
CA PHE A 121 -4.56 4.91 26.71
C PHE A 121 -5.32 6.10 26.10
N GLU A 122 -4.62 7.20 25.88
CA GLU A 122 -5.18 8.42 25.32
C GLU A 122 -4.59 8.66 23.93
N ILE A 123 -5.45 8.92 22.95
CA ILE A 123 -5.06 9.36 21.61
C ILE A 123 -5.36 10.85 21.52
N ASN A 124 -4.29 11.65 21.45
CA ASN A 124 -4.40 13.10 21.29
C ASN A 124 -4.47 13.52 19.82
N GLU A 125 -3.90 12.70 18.93
CA GLU A 125 -3.82 12.94 17.50
C GLU A 125 -3.83 11.60 16.77
N LEU A 126 -4.53 11.55 15.64
CA LEU A 126 -4.58 10.38 14.76
C LEU A 126 -4.45 10.88 13.33
N GLU A 127 -3.42 10.40 12.62
CA GLU A 127 -3.26 10.55 11.18
C GLU A 127 -3.58 9.19 10.53
N PRO A 128 -4.80 8.97 10.02
CA PRO A 128 -5.16 7.68 9.46
C PRO A 128 -4.40 7.36 8.18
N VAL A 129 -4.00 8.39 7.42
CA VAL A 129 -3.30 8.25 6.14
C VAL A 129 -2.66 9.59 5.74
N ALA A 130 -1.40 9.53 5.31
CA ALA A 130 -0.74 10.59 4.57
C ALA A 130 -0.40 10.10 3.16
N VAL A 131 -0.68 10.94 2.15
CA VAL A 131 -0.54 10.57 0.74
C VAL A 131 0.10 11.70 -0.04
N ARG A 132 1.14 11.39 -0.82
CA ARG A 132 1.69 12.27 -1.85
C ARG A 132 1.02 11.92 -3.18
N VAL A 133 0.63 12.94 -3.95
CA VAL A 133 -0.10 12.77 -5.21
C VAL A 133 0.71 13.38 -6.36
N ASP A 134 0.89 12.60 -7.44
CA ASP A 134 1.43 13.06 -8.71
C ASP A 134 0.32 13.12 -9.77
N LEU A 135 -0.08 14.34 -10.13
CA LEU A 135 -1.02 14.60 -11.22
C LEU A 135 -0.32 14.89 -12.57
N GLY A 136 1.00 14.76 -12.64
CA GLY A 136 1.82 15.07 -13.82
C GLY A 136 1.91 16.56 -14.13
N ALA A 137 1.80 17.41 -13.10
CA ALA A 137 1.89 18.85 -13.23
C ALA A 137 2.44 19.49 -11.96
N GLU A 138 3.11 20.63 -12.14
CA GLU A 138 3.63 21.44 -11.05
C GLU A 138 2.50 21.97 -10.15
N PRO A 139 2.72 22.15 -8.83
CA PRO A 139 1.69 22.61 -7.90
C PRO A 139 0.99 23.93 -8.31
N GLU A 140 1.69 24.84 -8.98
CA GLU A 140 1.13 26.13 -9.46
C GLU A 140 0.04 25.94 -10.52
N MET A 141 0.10 24.83 -11.25
CA MET A 141 -0.85 24.44 -12.29
C MET A 141 -2.09 23.75 -11.71
N LEU A 142 -2.04 23.34 -10.44
CA LEU A 142 -3.12 22.65 -9.77
C LEU A 142 -4.02 23.62 -9.00
N ARG A 143 -5.27 23.21 -8.81
CA ARG A 143 -6.22 23.91 -7.95
C ARG A 143 -6.77 22.97 -6.90
N VAL A 144 -6.83 23.46 -5.67
CA VAL A 144 -7.38 22.76 -4.51
C VAL A 144 -8.73 23.38 -4.18
N LEU A 145 -9.76 22.55 -4.09
CA LEU A 145 -11.09 22.90 -3.62
C LEU A 145 -11.30 22.30 -2.22
N GLY A 146 -11.56 23.17 -1.25
CA GLY A 146 -11.90 22.79 0.13
C GLY A 146 -12.90 23.77 0.74
N CYS A 147 -12.92 23.85 2.07
CA CYS A 147 -13.80 24.78 2.80
C CYS A 147 -13.58 26.25 2.43
N ASP A 148 -12.35 26.62 2.07
CA ASP A 148 -11.97 28.00 1.70
C ASP A 148 -12.28 28.34 0.23
N GLY A 149 -12.92 27.42 -0.51
CA GLY A 149 -13.15 27.55 -1.95
C GLY A 149 -11.96 27.08 -2.77
N LEU A 150 -11.79 27.67 -3.97
CA LEU A 150 -10.78 27.26 -4.95
C LEU A 150 -9.48 28.05 -4.76
N THR A 151 -8.37 27.34 -4.50
CA THR A 151 -7.08 27.95 -4.17
C THR A 151 -5.91 27.27 -4.91
N PRO A 152 -4.72 27.89 -4.99
CA PRO A 152 -3.52 27.24 -5.52
C PRO A 152 -3.06 26.07 -4.63
N ALA A 153 -2.41 25.05 -5.20
CA ALA A 153 -1.88 23.92 -4.43
C ALA A 153 -0.56 24.22 -3.69
N THR A 154 0.02 25.41 -3.87
CA THR A 154 1.23 25.89 -3.18
C THR A 154 0.98 26.39 -1.77
N GLU A 155 -0.28 26.41 -1.32
CA GLU A 155 -0.67 26.89 0.00
C GLU A 155 -1.17 25.71 0.84
N GLU A 156 -0.70 25.62 2.09
CA GLU A 156 -1.20 24.63 3.05
C GLU A 156 -2.69 24.85 3.33
N ARG A 157 -3.43 23.75 3.47
CA ARG A 157 -4.88 23.76 3.68
C ARG A 157 -5.32 22.70 4.66
N THR A 158 -6.36 23.05 5.38
CA THR A 158 -7.12 22.13 6.23
C THR A 158 -8.57 22.14 5.77
N SER A 159 -9.16 20.98 5.61
CA SER A 159 -10.59 20.83 5.37
C SER A 159 -11.16 19.81 6.33
N TYR A 160 -12.38 20.04 6.78
CA TYR A 160 -13.04 19.20 7.77
C TYR A 160 -13.83 18.05 7.15
N THR A 161 -14.02 18.04 5.82
CA THR A 161 -14.91 17.05 5.16
C THR A 161 -14.28 16.45 3.92
N PHE A 162 -13.77 17.26 3.00
CA PHE A 162 -13.14 16.78 1.78
C PHE A 162 -12.11 17.78 1.25
N LEU A 163 -11.13 17.30 0.51
CA LEU A 163 -10.25 18.10 -0.35
C LEU A 163 -10.23 17.49 -1.73
N ALA A 164 -10.36 18.32 -2.76
CA ALA A 164 -10.16 17.91 -4.13
C ALA A 164 -9.01 18.72 -4.73
N VAL A 165 -8.09 18.06 -5.42
CA VAL A 165 -7.04 18.69 -6.20
C VAL A 165 -7.20 18.29 -7.66
N ALA A 166 -7.15 19.25 -8.57
CA ALA A 166 -7.29 18.96 -10.00
C ALA A 166 -6.46 19.92 -10.85
N HIS A 167 -6.04 19.41 -12.01
CA HIS A 167 -5.53 20.20 -13.11
C HIS A 167 -6.71 20.81 -13.89
N PRO A 168 -6.84 22.15 -13.99
CA PRO A 168 -8.01 22.78 -14.61
C PRO A 168 -8.24 22.39 -16.08
N GLU A 169 -7.17 22.26 -16.86
CA GLU A 169 -7.27 21.93 -18.29
C GLU A 169 -7.57 20.45 -18.56
N THR A 170 -6.79 19.53 -17.98
CA THR A 170 -6.93 18.08 -18.24
C THR A 170 -8.06 17.44 -17.44
N ARG A 171 -8.51 18.09 -16.36
CA ARG A 171 -9.48 17.59 -15.38
C ARG A 171 -9.03 16.33 -14.64
N ALA A 172 -7.76 15.95 -14.76
CA ALA A 172 -7.16 14.94 -13.90
C ALA A 172 -7.12 15.48 -12.48
N GLY A 173 -7.54 14.68 -11.51
CA GLY A 173 -7.59 15.10 -10.13
C GLY A 173 -7.85 13.95 -9.18
N VAL A 174 -7.62 14.23 -7.90
CA VAL A 174 -7.89 13.33 -6.78
C VAL A 174 -8.84 14.05 -5.84
N VAL A 175 -9.76 13.30 -5.25
CA VAL A 175 -10.59 13.76 -4.15
C VAL A 175 -10.39 12.83 -2.97
N CYS A 176 -10.23 13.41 -1.79
CA CYS A 176 -10.26 12.70 -0.52
C CYS A 176 -11.35 13.30 0.37
N GLY A 177 -11.91 12.50 1.27
CA GLY A 177 -12.90 12.97 2.22
C GLY A 177 -13.35 11.89 3.18
N TRP A 178 -14.01 12.32 4.24
CA TRP A 178 -14.56 11.43 5.26
C TRP A 178 -15.87 10.82 4.77
N LEU A 179 -15.94 9.49 4.73
CA LEU A 179 -17.17 8.77 4.37
C LEU A 179 -18.08 8.57 5.58
N THR A 180 -17.51 8.11 6.69
CA THR A 180 -18.21 7.90 7.95
C THR A 180 -17.28 8.20 9.11
N GLN A 181 -17.87 8.53 10.25
CA GLN A 181 -17.20 8.55 11.55
C GLN A 181 -18.15 7.88 12.53
N GLU A 182 -17.87 6.61 12.85
CA GLU A 182 -18.57 5.89 13.91
C GLU A 182 -17.70 5.94 15.17
N ARG A 183 -18.31 6.25 16.32
CA ARG A 183 -17.65 6.33 17.63
C ARG A 183 -18.12 5.19 18.51
#